data_AF-A0A382PDR6-F1
#
_entry.id   AF-A0A382PDR6-F1
#
_cell.length_a   1.000
_cell.length_b   1.000
_cell.length_c   1.000
_cell.angle_alpha   90.00
_cell.angle_beta   90.00
_cell.angle_gamma   90.00
#
_symmetry.space_group_name_H-M   'P 1'
#
loop_
_entity.id
_entity.type
_entity.pdbx_description
1 polymer ?
#
loop_
_entity_poly.entity_id
_entity_poly.type
_entity_poly.pdbx_seq_one_letter_code
_entity_poly.pdbx_strand_id
1 'polypeptide(L)'
;MKNTFIASQKQPIKGEIWIGNIDRAVTLIGEKENFLFCGDIDPDSVGSMVALALFLRLMDKQASIVLTDGLSENLNYLVSILSHNSIRILKTENEIKDLGKNLEAIIICDTANLKLIPFYSVLLENFISKNLQVIEIDHHFGADSTDVTRDGIKLFREANSTTEIIGELLQSLTKSYPKVLNPFNQRNILLGLITGLLGDTAGGKVIPFKEDFDYWMKEWGERLMQNTRWRKTKHGRSGDSQDSKFKNPENVRKYLDHISSEQERHVKALTSKVDSQDGLGFLNL
;
A
#
# COMPACT_ATOMS: atom_id res chain seq x y z
N MET A 1 7.27 -34.72 10.81
CA MET A 1 6.07 -34.11 11.43
C MET A 1 5.72 -32.88 10.61
N LYS A 2 4.53 -32.81 9.99
CA LYS A 2 4.07 -31.55 9.39
C LYS A 2 3.78 -30.61 10.57
N ASN A 3 4.63 -29.61 10.74
CA ASN A 3 4.43 -28.55 11.72
C ASN A 3 3.28 -27.70 11.18
N THR A 4 2.04 -28.04 11.54
CA THR A 4 0.88 -27.27 11.10
C THR A 4 0.92 -25.94 11.86
N PHE A 5 1.23 -24.86 11.16
CA PHE A 5 1.08 -23.51 11.69
C PHE A 5 -0.38 -23.31 12.09
N ILE A 6 -0.60 -22.90 13.34
CA ILE A 6 -1.92 -22.47 13.83
C ILE A 6 -1.83 -20.96 13.93
N ALA A 7 -2.63 -20.27 13.12
CA ALA A 7 -2.70 -18.82 13.14
C ALA A 7 -3.19 -18.34 14.52
N SER A 8 -2.55 -17.30 15.03
CA SER A 8 -2.87 -16.65 16.29
C SER A 8 -3.60 -15.34 16.02
N GLN A 9 -4.54 -14.97 16.90
CA GLN A 9 -5.26 -13.71 16.76
C GLN A 9 -4.29 -12.52 16.85
N LYS A 10 -4.44 -11.54 15.96
CA LYS A 10 -3.64 -10.31 16.01
C LYS A 10 -3.94 -9.52 17.26
N GLN A 11 -2.89 -9.00 17.87
CA GLN A 11 -2.97 -8.07 18.99
C GLN A 11 -2.10 -6.86 18.66
N PRO A 12 -2.54 -5.64 19.00
CA PRO A 12 -1.74 -4.44 18.77
C PRO A 12 -0.46 -4.50 19.61
N ILE A 13 0.67 -4.21 18.98
CA ILE A 13 1.99 -4.22 19.58
C ILE A 13 2.36 -2.78 19.96
N LYS A 14 2.82 -2.58 21.20
CA LYS A 14 3.12 -1.26 21.78
C LYS A 14 4.44 -1.29 22.56
N GLY A 15 4.99 -0.12 22.86
CA GLY A 15 6.16 0.06 23.72
C GLY A 15 7.44 -0.62 23.18
N GLU A 16 8.24 -1.20 24.07
CA GLU A 16 9.54 -1.80 23.72
C GLU A 16 9.45 -2.91 22.68
N ILE A 17 8.35 -3.68 22.66
CA ILE A 17 8.16 -4.75 21.66
C ILE A 17 7.97 -4.14 20.27
N TRP A 18 7.24 -3.03 20.17
CA TRP A 18 7.06 -2.30 18.92
C TRP A 18 8.40 -1.80 18.38
N ILE A 19 9.17 -1.11 19.24
CA ILE A 19 10.49 -0.58 18.91
C ILE A 19 11.41 -1.71 18.45
N GLY A 20 11.49 -2.80 19.20
CA GLY A 20 12.30 -3.96 18.84
C GLY A 20 11.88 -4.61 17.53
N ASN A 21 10.59 -4.66 17.20
CA ASN A 21 10.14 -5.18 15.91
C ASN A 21 10.45 -4.24 14.75
N ILE A 22 10.33 -2.92 14.94
CA ILE A 22 10.77 -1.92 13.96
C ILE A 22 12.28 -2.06 13.70
N ASP A 23 13.10 -2.18 14.74
CA ASP A 23 14.56 -2.35 14.60
C ASP A 23 14.92 -3.65 13.85
N ARG A 24 14.20 -4.75 14.14
CA ARG A 24 14.34 -6.02 13.40
C ARG A 24 13.95 -5.85 11.92
N ALA A 25 12.86 -5.14 11.63
CA ALA A 25 12.43 -4.89 10.26
C ALA A 25 13.45 -4.03 9.50
N VAL A 26 13.95 -2.95 10.14
CA VAL A 26 15.01 -2.08 9.59
C VAL A 26 16.27 -2.88 9.30
N THR A 27 16.69 -3.74 10.23
CA THR A 27 17.87 -4.61 10.07
C THR A 27 17.69 -5.55 8.88
N LEU A 28 16.56 -6.26 8.82
CA LEU A 28 16.27 -7.18 7.72
C LEU A 28 16.24 -6.47 6.37
N ILE A 29 15.59 -5.30 6.29
CA ILE A 29 15.56 -4.47 5.06
C ILE A 29 16.98 -4.03 4.67
N GLY A 30 17.81 -3.69 5.65
CA GLY A 30 19.21 -3.38 5.45
C GLY A 30 20.02 -4.49 4.80
N GLU A 31 19.85 -5.71 5.30
CA GLU A 31 20.64 -6.89 4.95
C GLU A 31 20.21 -7.57 3.65
N LYS A 32 18.94 -7.49 3.26
CA LYS A 32 18.40 -8.19 2.09
C LYS A 32 18.34 -7.30 0.86
N GLU A 33 18.43 -7.88 -0.32
CA GLU A 33 18.46 -7.15 -1.58
C GLU A 33 17.20 -7.34 -2.41
N ASN A 34 16.46 -8.45 -2.24
CA ASN A 34 15.32 -8.79 -3.09
C ASN A 34 14.05 -9.05 -2.29
N PHE A 35 13.02 -8.23 -2.53
CA PHE A 35 11.77 -8.22 -1.78
C PHE A 35 10.55 -8.50 -2.66
N LEU A 36 9.59 -9.23 -2.11
CA LEU A 36 8.26 -9.42 -2.68
C LEU A 36 7.22 -8.79 -1.75
N PHE A 37 6.34 -7.97 -2.32
CA PHE A 37 5.20 -7.41 -1.63
C PHE A 37 3.91 -8.11 -2.04
N CYS A 38 3.04 -8.38 -1.07
CA CYS A 38 1.67 -8.82 -1.28
C CYS A 38 0.78 -8.31 -0.14
N GLY A 39 -0.52 -8.36 -0.34
CA GLY A 39 -1.50 -7.84 0.61
C GLY A 39 -2.89 -7.87 0.01
N ASP A 40 -3.87 -7.36 0.75
CA ASP A 40 -5.19 -7.08 0.19
C ASP A 40 -5.09 -6.05 -0.96
N ILE A 41 -6.07 -5.98 -1.85
CA ILE A 41 -6.03 -5.09 -3.01
C ILE A 41 -6.99 -3.92 -2.81
N ASP A 42 -6.55 -2.98 -2.00
CA ASP A 42 -7.22 -1.71 -1.72
C ASP A 42 -6.23 -0.52 -1.77
N PRO A 43 -6.69 0.73 -1.62
CA PRO A 43 -5.79 1.88 -1.63
C PRO A 43 -4.72 1.88 -0.52
N ASP A 44 -4.99 1.32 0.67
CA ASP A 44 -4.06 1.32 1.80
C ASP A 44 -2.95 0.30 1.66
N SER A 45 -3.31 -0.94 1.37
CA SER A 45 -2.34 -1.99 1.06
C SER A 45 -1.48 -1.60 -0.13
N VAL A 46 -2.08 -1.16 -1.25
CA VAL A 46 -1.31 -0.79 -2.44
C VAL A 46 -0.46 0.45 -2.19
N GLY A 47 -0.99 1.46 -1.51
CA GLY A 47 -0.24 2.65 -1.11
C GLY A 47 0.98 2.30 -0.25
N SER A 48 0.80 1.39 0.70
CA SER A 48 1.84 0.85 1.58
C SER A 48 2.93 0.11 0.82
N MET A 49 2.53 -0.83 -0.05
CA MET A 49 3.45 -1.59 -0.90
C MET A 49 4.25 -0.68 -1.83
N VAL A 50 3.58 0.27 -2.50
CA VAL A 50 4.23 1.22 -3.42
C VAL A 50 5.22 2.12 -2.70
N ALA A 51 4.83 2.72 -1.57
CA ALA A 51 5.67 3.65 -0.82
C ALA A 51 6.97 2.97 -0.35
N LEU A 52 6.86 1.78 0.24
CA LEU A 52 8.03 1.07 0.72
C LEU A 52 8.87 0.48 -0.42
N ALA A 53 8.26 -0.09 -1.46
CA ALA A 53 8.99 -0.61 -2.62
C ALA A 53 9.81 0.49 -3.34
N LEU A 54 9.25 1.70 -3.47
CA LEU A 54 9.97 2.85 -4.01
C LEU A 54 11.15 3.24 -3.13
N PHE A 55 11.00 3.22 -1.80
CA PHE A 55 12.12 3.49 -0.91
C PHE A 55 13.21 2.43 -1.03
N LEU A 56 12.85 1.14 -1.14
CA LEU A 56 13.83 0.07 -1.40
C LEU A 56 14.61 0.33 -2.70
N ARG A 57 13.97 0.83 -3.76
CA ARG A 57 14.69 1.25 -4.99
C ARG A 57 15.69 2.37 -4.73
N LEU A 58 15.42 3.31 -3.83
CA LEU A 58 16.38 4.36 -3.44
C LEU A 58 17.57 3.81 -2.66
N MET A 59 17.40 2.65 -2.01
CA MET A 59 18.46 1.90 -1.35
C MET A 59 19.23 0.97 -2.33
N ASP A 60 18.93 1.03 -3.64
CA ASP A 60 19.44 0.13 -4.68
C ASP A 60 18.98 -1.34 -4.55
N LYS A 61 17.90 -1.59 -3.82
CA LYS A 61 17.33 -2.93 -3.60
C LYS A 61 16.24 -3.25 -4.63
N GLN A 62 16.05 -4.52 -4.96
CA GLN A 62 15.02 -4.99 -5.88
C GLN A 62 13.69 -5.22 -5.15
N ALA A 63 12.59 -4.82 -5.81
CA ALA A 63 11.24 -5.01 -5.30
C ALA A 63 10.32 -5.54 -6.40
N SER A 64 9.43 -6.46 -6.04
CA SER A 64 8.31 -6.92 -6.87
C SER A 64 7.01 -6.86 -6.07
N ILE A 65 5.88 -6.60 -6.73
CA ILE A 65 4.56 -6.49 -6.09
C ILE A 65 3.58 -7.45 -6.76
N VAL A 66 2.83 -8.21 -5.97
CA VAL A 66 1.73 -9.06 -6.49
C VAL A 66 0.47 -8.21 -6.68
N LEU A 67 -0.05 -8.14 -7.90
CA LEU A 67 -1.34 -7.51 -8.25
C LEU A 67 -2.05 -8.38 -9.31
N THR A 68 -2.99 -9.24 -8.89
CA THR A 68 -3.60 -10.28 -9.75
C THR A 68 -4.45 -9.70 -10.88
N ASP A 69 -5.36 -8.80 -10.53
CA ASP A 69 -6.43 -8.34 -11.43
C ASP A 69 -6.20 -6.89 -11.89
N GLY A 70 -4.96 -6.42 -11.78
CA GLY A 70 -4.65 -5.01 -11.93
C GLY A 70 -5.21 -4.18 -10.77
N LEU A 71 -5.37 -2.88 -11.00
CA LEU A 71 -5.97 -1.97 -10.04
C LEU A 71 -7.17 -1.26 -10.68
N SER A 72 -8.07 -0.75 -9.84
CA SER A 72 -9.16 0.11 -10.31
C SER A 72 -8.61 1.35 -11.02
N GLU A 73 -9.43 1.97 -11.87
CA GLU A 73 -9.07 3.18 -12.62
C GLU A 73 -8.46 4.26 -11.70
N ASN A 74 -9.02 4.40 -10.50
CA ASN A 74 -8.64 5.41 -9.52
C ASN A 74 -7.28 5.15 -8.86
N LEU A 75 -6.68 3.97 -9.06
CA LEU A 75 -5.36 3.60 -8.54
C LEU A 75 -4.32 3.36 -9.66
N ASN A 76 -4.71 3.48 -10.94
CA ASN A 76 -3.81 3.21 -12.08
C ASN A 76 -2.55 4.09 -12.13
N TYR A 77 -2.58 5.28 -11.53
CA TYR A 77 -1.37 6.10 -11.42
C TYR A 77 -0.29 5.44 -10.55
N LEU A 78 -0.66 4.61 -9.57
CA LEU A 78 0.29 3.83 -8.78
C LEU A 78 0.96 2.76 -9.64
N VAL A 79 0.23 2.08 -10.52
CA VAL A 79 0.79 1.15 -11.52
C VAL A 79 1.81 1.87 -12.43
N SER A 80 1.46 3.10 -12.84
CA SER A 80 2.33 3.93 -13.68
C SER A 80 3.63 4.31 -12.93
N ILE A 81 3.51 4.63 -11.64
CA ILE A 81 4.66 4.90 -10.76
C ILE A 81 5.56 3.67 -10.63
N LEU A 82 4.99 2.49 -10.36
CA LEU A 82 5.76 1.24 -10.26
C LEU A 82 6.53 0.95 -11.55
N SER A 83 5.84 1.04 -12.69
CA SER A 83 6.41 0.81 -14.02
C SER A 83 7.56 1.78 -14.31
N HIS A 84 7.39 3.07 -13.98
CA HIS A 84 8.43 4.08 -14.17
C HIS A 84 9.68 3.82 -13.33
N ASN A 85 9.53 3.22 -12.15
CA ASN A 85 10.62 2.93 -11.22
C ASN A 85 11.18 1.50 -11.38
N SER A 86 10.81 0.82 -12.47
CA SER A 86 11.22 -0.57 -12.76
C SER A 86 10.91 -1.56 -11.63
N ILE A 87 9.80 -1.33 -10.92
CA ILE A 87 9.30 -2.28 -9.92
C ILE A 87 8.39 -3.26 -10.64
N ARG A 88 8.74 -4.56 -10.56
CA ARG A 88 8.02 -5.61 -11.29
C ARG A 88 6.66 -5.87 -10.65
N ILE A 89 5.63 -5.96 -11.47
CA ILE A 89 4.29 -6.39 -11.06
C ILE A 89 4.11 -7.86 -11.47
N LEU A 90 3.80 -8.72 -10.51
CA LEU A 90 3.54 -10.14 -10.70
C LEU A 90 2.04 -10.36 -10.65
N LYS A 91 1.49 -11.02 -11.66
CA LYS A 91 0.04 -11.23 -11.81
C LYS A 91 -0.37 -12.68 -11.68
N THR A 92 0.60 -13.59 -11.80
CA THR A 92 0.36 -15.03 -11.87
C THR A 92 1.19 -15.80 -10.86
N GLU A 93 0.71 -16.99 -10.50
CA GLU A 93 1.47 -17.92 -9.65
C GLU A 93 2.85 -18.26 -10.22
N ASN A 94 2.95 -18.42 -11.54
CA ASN A 94 4.20 -18.81 -12.20
C ASN A 94 5.25 -17.70 -12.06
N GLU A 95 4.86 -16.44 -12.24
CA GLU A 95 5.78 -15.31 -12.06
C GLU A 95 6.30 -15.21 -10.62
N ILE A 96 5.49 -15.58 -9.63
CA ILE A 96 5.88 -15.67 -8.22
C ILE A 96 6.86 -16.84 -8.02
N LYS A 97 6.55 -18.03 -8.54
CA LYS A 97 7.42 -19.22 -8.46
C LYS A 97 8.79 -18.95 -9.12
N ASP A 98 8.81 -18.21 -10.22
CA ASP A 98 10.01 -17.86 -10.99
C ASP A 98 10.98 -16.94 -10.23
N LEU A 99 10.55 -16.27 -9.15
CA LEU A 99 11.46 -15.56 -8.26
C LEU A 99 12.49 -16.52 -7.63
N GLY A 100 12.08 -17.77 -7.38
CA GLY A 100 12.96 -18.85 -6.93
C GLY A 100 13.85 -18.46 -5.75
N LYS A 101 15.13 -18.82 -5.84
CA LYS A 101 16.11 -18.56 -4.76
C LYS A 101 16.56 -17.10 -4.68
N ASN A 102 16.18 -16.26 -5.64
CA ASN A 102 16.57 -14.85 -5.65
C ASN A 102 15.74 -14.04 -4.65
N LEU A 103 14.56 -14.52 -4.25
CA LEU A 103 13.74 -13.85 -3.25
C LEU A 103 14.32 -14.06 -1.85
N GLU A 104 14.49 -12.97 -1.09
CA GLU A 104 15.14 -13.01 0.23
C GLU A 104 14.22 -12.62 1.38
N ALA A 105 13.18 -11.82 1.11
CA ALA A 105 12.15 -11.49 2.10
C ALA A 105 10.79 -11.21 1.44
N ILE A 106 9.71 -11.53 2.15
CA ILE A 106 8.34 -11.15 1.80
C ILE A 106 7.86 -10.07 2.75
N ILE A 107 7.19 -9.05 2.23
CA ILE A 107 6.51 -8.02 3.01
C ILE A 107 5.02 -8.12 2.73
N ILE A 108 4.25 -8.42 3.77
CA ILE A 108 2.80 -8.56 3.71
C ILE A 108 2.20 -7.28 4.29
N CYS A 109 1.54 -6.50 3.45
CA CYS A 109 0.91 -5.23 3.82
C CYS A 109 -0.59 -5.42 3.95
N ASP A 110 -1.14 -4.85 5.02
CA ASP A 110 -2.55 -4.54 5.19
C ASP A 110 -3.48 -5.71 4.85
N THR A 111 -3.58 -6.64 5.79
CA THR A 111 -4.24 -7.91 5.56
C THR A 111 -4.69 -8.48 6.88
N ALA A 112 -5.99 -8.47 7.15
CA ALA A 112 -6.54 -9.01 8.39
C ALA A 112 -6.20 -10.50 8.61
N ASN A 113 -6.21 -11.33 7.55
CA ASN A 113 -5.89 -12.76 7.63
C ASN A 113 -5.43 -13.33 6.27
N LEU A 114 -4.90 -14.55 6.29
CA LEU A 114 -4.31 -15.21 5.11
C LEU A 114 -5.22 -15.31 3.88
N LYS A 115 -6.55 -15.26 4.04
CA LYS A 115 -7.49 -15.42 2.91
C LYS A 115 -7.46 -14.22 1.96
N LEU A 116 -7.06 -13.06 2.47
CA LEU A 116 -6.97 -11.83 1.69
C LEU A 116 -5.64 -11.72 0.92
N ILE A 117 -4.69 -12.63 1.13
CA ILE A 117 -3.39 -12.60 0.47
C ILE A 117 -3.46 -13.34 -0.87
N PRO A 118 -3.22 -12.65 -2.00
CA PRO A 118 -3.20 -13.29 -3.31
C PRO A 118 -2.13 -14.39 -3.38
N PHE A 119 -2.52 -15.53 -3.91
CA PHE A 119 -1.65 -16.70 -4.09
C PHE A 119 -0.95 -17.17 -2.79
N TYR A 120 -1.61 -17.04 -1.64
CA TYR A 120 -1.00 -17.42 -0.35
C TYR A 120 -0.48 -18.87 -0.32
N SER A 121 -1.19 -19.82 -0.93
CA SER A 121 -0.72 -21.22 -1.03
C SER A 121 0.64 -21.33 -1.72
N VAL A 122 0.84 -20.59 -2.82
CA VAL A 122 2.11 -20.53 -3.55
C VAL A 122 3.20 -19.91 -2.69
N LEU A 123 2.91 -18.81 -2.00
CA LEU A 123 3.86 -18.16 -1.08
C LEU A 123 4.27 -19.12 0.04
N LEU A 124 3.29 -19.81 0.62
CA LEU A 124 3.49 -20.75 1.70
C LEU A 124 4.37 -21.93 1.29
N GLU A 125 4.04 -22.59 0.18
CA GLU A 125 4.74 -23.79 -0.29
C GLU A 125 6.15 -23.48 -0.80
N ASN A 126 6.32 -22.35 -1.51
CA ASN A 126 7.58 -22.07 -2.20
C ASN A 126 8.59 -21.31 -1.34
N PHE A 127 8.13 -20.52 -0.37
CA PHE A 127 8.98 -19.59 0.38
C PHE A 127 8.81 -19.68 1.90
N ILE A 128 7.60 -19.48 2.42
CA ILE A 128 7.40 -19.33 3.87
C ILE A 128 7.69 -20.65 4.60
N SER A 129 7.23 -21.80 4.08
CA SER A 129 7.53 -23.13 4.65
C SER A 129 9.01 -23.51 4.55
N LYS A 130 9.80 -22.76 3.76
CA LYS A 130 11.25 -22.91 3.65
C LYS A 130 12.00 -21.87 4.51
N ASN A 131 11.33 -21.29 5.49
CA ASN A 131 11.85 -20.33 6.45
C ASN A 131 12.34 -19.01 5.81
N LEU A 132 11.76 -18.60 4.68
CA LEU A 132 12.00 -17.27 4.15
C LEU A 132 11.49 -16.22 5.17
N GLN A 133 12.25 -15.14 5.35
CA GLN A 133 11.90 -14.08 6.28
C GLN A 133 10.67 -13.30 5.80
N VAL A 134 9.76 -13.01 6.72
CA VAL A 134 8.51 -12.28 6.43
C VAL A 134 8.38 -11.09 7.38
N ILE A 135 8.00 -9.94 6.85
CA ILE A 135 7.53 -8.78 7.62
C ILE A 135 6.03 -8.67 7.39
N GLU A 136 5.24 -8.67 8.44
CA GLU A 136 3.80 -8.42 8.39
C GLU A 136 3.50 -7.04 8.97
N ILE A 137 2.79 -6.21 8.21
CA ILE A 137 2.48 -4.83 8.55
C ILE A 137 0.98 -4.67 8.40
N ASP A 138 0.27 -4.38 9.49
CA ASP A 138 -1.20 -4.36 9.47
C ASP A 138 -1.78 -3.57 10.65
N HIS A 139 -2.97 -3.01 10.45
CA HIS A 139 -3.71 -2.29 11.48
C HIS A 139 -5.09 -2.89 11.79
N HIS A 140 -5.44 -4.03 11.16
CA HIS A 140 -6.71 -4.71 11.37
C HIS A 140 -6.70 -5.61 12.63
N PHE A 141 -7.69 -5.42 13.50
CA PHE A 141 -7.89 -6.24 14.70
C PHE A 141 -9.34 -6.72 14.82
N GLY A 142 -9.55 -7.86 15.47
CA GLY A 142 -10.88 -8.44 15.64
C GLY A 142 -10.83 -9.96 15.71
N ALA A 143 -12.01 -10.59 15.76
CA ALA A 143 -12.13 -12.04 15.87
C ALA A 143 -11.54 -12.78 14.66
N ASP A 144 -11.68 -12.20 13.47
CA ASP A 144 -11.20 -12.80 12.21
C ASP A 144 -9.81 -12.31 11.78
N SER A 145 -9.17 -11.45 12.58
CA SER A 145 -7.81 -10.95 12.30
C SER A 145 -6.77 -11.87 12.91
N THR A 146 -5.99 -12.54 12.06
CA THR A 146 -4.96 -13.51 12.49
C THR A 146 -3.61 -13.21 11.85
N ASP A 147 -2.54 -13.52 12.57
CA ASP A 147 -1.21 -13.51 11.98
C ASP A 147 -1.13 -14.48 10.79
N VAL A 148 -0.21 -14.16 9.87
CA VAL A 148 -0.06 -14.92 8.63
C VAL A 148 1.05 -15.94 8.77
N THR A 149 2.11 -15.59 9.48
CA THR A 149 3.24 -16.48 9.76
C THR A 149 3.50 -16.63 11.25
N ARG A 150 4.23 -17.67 11.65
CA ARG A 150 4.60 -17.86 13.06
C ARG A 150 5.75 -16.95 13.49
N ASP A 151 6.82 -16.94 12.69
CA ASP A 151 8.12 -16.39 13.08
C ASP A 151 8.44 -15.06 12.37
N GLY A 152 7.50 -14.53 11.57
CA GLY A 152 7.64 -13.25 10.89
C GLY A 152 7.75 -12.07 11.86
N ILE A 153 8.39 -11.00 11.39
CA ILE A 153 8.45 -9.72 12.12
C ILE A 153 7.08 -9.07 12.04
N LYS A 154 6.49 -8.74 13.19
CA LYS A 154 5.11 -8.23 13.29
C LYS A 154 5.12 -6.73 13.58
N LEU A 155 4.61 -5.95 12.65
CA LEU A 155 4.33 -4.53 12.80
C LEU A 155 2.81 -4.33 12.84
N PHE A 156 2.20 -4.78 13.94
CA PHE A 156 0.76 -4.62 14.17
C PHE A 156 0.50 -3.48 15.13
N ARG A 157 -0.25 -2.46 14.68
CA ARG A 157 -0.58 -1.30 15.51
C ARG A 157 -1.97 -0.79 15.20
N GLU A 158 -2.67 -0.32 16.22
CA GLU A 158 -3.84 0.54 16.06
C GLU A 158 -3.44 1.84 15.32
N ALA A 159 -3.96 2.00 14.11
CA ALA A 159 -3.73 3.13 13.22
C ALA A 159 -4.98 3.34 12.34
N ASN A 160 -5.11 4.53 11.74
CA ASN A 160 -6.14 4.78 10.73
C ASN A 160 -5.84 3.98 9.46
N SER A 161 -4.57 3.69 9.17
CA SER A 161 -4.14 2.94 7.98
C SER A 161 -2.75 2.33 8.19
N THR A 162 -2.46 1.25 7.46
CA THR A 162 -1.14 0.63 7.33
C THR A 162 -0.10 1.62 6.80
N THR A 163 -0.45 2.59 5.95
CA THR A 163 0.51 3.61 5.49
C THR A 163 1.08 4.48 6.62
N GLU A 164 0.39 4.66 7.74
CA GLU A 164 0.96 5.35 8.92
C GLU A 164 2.10 4.52 9.55
N ILE A 165 1.91 3.20 9.63
CA ILE A 165 2.95 2.28 10.09
C ILE A 165 4.16 2.30 9.13
N ILE A 166 3.91 2.33 7.82
CA ILE A 166 4.97 2.49 6.82
C ILE A 166 5.68 3.83 7.02
N GLY A 167 4.96 4.91 7.35
CA GLY A 167 5.54 6.21 7.71
C GLY A 167 6.56 6.10 8.84
N GLU A 168 6.21 5.43 9.93
CA GLU A 168 7.13 5.21 11.05
C GLU A 168 8.34 4.34 10.66
N LEU A 169 8.11 3.27 9.92
CA LEU A 169 9.19 2.41 9.41
C LEU A 169 10.16 3.20 8.52
N LEU A 170 9.64 4.05 7.63
CA LEU A 170 10.45 4.92 6.76
C LEU A 170 11.24 5.96 7.57
N GLN A 171 10.68 6.50 8.66
CA GLN A 171 11.43 7.37 9.57
C GLN A 171 12.62 6.63 10.19
N SER A 172 12.41 5.40 10.68
CA SER A 172 13.49 4.57 11.26
C SER A 172 14.53 4.17 10.22
N LEU A 173 14.11 3.77 9.02
CA LEU A 173 15.02 3.49 7.90
C LEU A 173 15.85 4.73 7.52
N THR A 174 15.25 5.92 7.49
CA THR A 174 15.96 7.16 7.17
C THR A 174 17.02 7.49 8.23
N LYS A 175 16.74 7.22 9.51
CA LYS A 175 17.71 7.39 10.60
C LYS A 175 18.88 6.42 10.47
N SER A 176 18.62 5.16 10.12
CA SER A 176 19.65 4.12 9.98
C SER A 176 20.45 4.24 8.68
N TYR A 177 19.85 4.78 7.61
CA TYR A 177 20.46 4.94 6.29
C TYR A 177 20.45 6.40 5.83
N PRO A 178 21.12 7.33 6.54
CA PRO A 178 21.01 8.77 6.29
C PRO A 178 21.59 9.24 4.94
N LYS A 179 22.34 8.36 4.25
CA LYS A 179 22.88 8.61 2.89
C LYS A 179 21.84 8.36 1.80
N VAL A 180 20.80 7.58 2.08
CA VAL A 180 19.70 7.33 1.15
C VAL A 180 18.85 8.59 1.08
N LEU A 181 18.33 8.90 -0.11
CA LEU A 181 17.46 10.07 -0.27
C LEU A 181 16.25 9.97 0.67
N ASN A 182 15.95 11.05 1.38
CA ASN A 182 14.85 11.10 2.32
C ASN A 182 13.52 10.74 1.58
N PRO A 183 12.80 9.68 2.02
CA PRO A 183 11.58 9.20 1.36
C PRO A 183 10.49 10.26 1.35
N PHE A 184 10.42 11.08 2.40
CA PHE A 184 9.43 12.15 2.52
C PHE A 184 9.74 13.35 1.62
N ASN A 185 10.88 13.36 0.94
CA ASN A 185 11.16 14.32 -0.13
C ASN A 185 10.88 13.73 -1.52
N GLN A 186 10.43 12.47 -1.61
CA GLN A 186 10.13 11.82 -2.88
C GLN A 186 8.63 11.84 -3.12
N ARG A 187 8.22 12.62 -4.14
CA ARG A 187 6.82 12.81 -4.51
C ARG A 187 6.03 11.51 -4.63
N ASN A 188 6.59 10.51 -5.31
CA ASN A 188 5.86 9.26 -5.58
C ASN A 188 5.69 8.39 -4.32
N ILE A 189 6.60 8.47 -3.35
CA ILE A 189 6.45 7.81 -2.04
C ILE A 189 5.32 8.49 -1.27
N LEU A 190 5.33 9.84 -1.22
CA LEU A 190 4.27 10.61 -0.57
C LEU A 190 2.89 10.33 -1.17
N LEU A 191 2.81 10.15 -2.49
CA LEU A 191 1.55 9.76 -3.13
C LEU A 191 1.07 8.39 -2.62
N GLY A 192 1.94 7.37 -2.56
CA GLY A 192 1.57 6.07 -1.99
C GLY A 192 1.03 6.19 -0.56
N LEU A 193 1.75 6.91 0.31
CA LEU A 193 1.35 7.12 1.71
C LEU A 193 0.00 7.85 1.85
N ILE A 194 -0.17 8.98 1.16
CA ILE A 194 -1.40 9.76 1.21
C ILE A 194 -2.59 8.98 0.64
N THR A 195 -2.35 8.15 -0.38
CA THR A 195 -3.41 7.34 -1.00
C THR A 195 -3.99 6.35 -0.02
N GLY A 196 -3.12 5.65 0.73
CA GLY A 196 -3.58 4.67 1.69
C GLY A 196 -4.34 5.29 2.83
N LEU A 197 -3.76 6.31 3.46
CA LEU A 197 -4.41 7.03 4.55
C LEU A 197 -5.77 7.61 4.15
N LEU A 198 -5.91 8.14 2.92
CA LEU A 198 -7.20 8.62 2.42
C LEU A 198 -8.16 7.49 2.06
N GLY A 199 -7.68 6.35 1.59
CA GLY A 199 -8.52 5.19 1.28
C GLY A 199 -9.27 4.71 2.51
N ASP A 200 -8.51 4.41 3.57
CA ASP A 200 -9.06 3.82 4.79
C ASP A 200 -9.89 4.77 5.64
N THR A 201 -9.62 6.07 5.51
CA THR A 201 -10.42 7.10 6.18
C THR A 201 -11.61 7.60 5.35
N ALA A 202 -11.93 6.95 4.23
CA ALA A 202 -12.98 7.35 3.29
C ALA A 202 -12.85 8.83 2.86
N GLY A 203 -11.62 9.26 2.54
CA GLY A 203 -11.26 10.62 2.18
C GLY A 203 -11.27 11.59 3.38
N GLY A 204 -10.98 11.09 4.58
CA GLY A 204 -11.00 11.87 5.84
C GLY A 204 -12.39 12.03 6.47
N LYS A 205 -13.37 11.19 6.11
CA LYS A 205 -14.73 11.20 6.68
C LYS A 205 -14.84 10.32 7.93
N VAL A 206 -14.04 9.26 8.01
CA VAL A 206 -14.01 8.31 9.14
C VAL A 206 -12.58 8.25 9.65
N ILE A 207 -12.31 8.88 10.79
CA ILE A 207 -10.95 9.02 11.33
C ILE A 207 -10.94 8.57 12.79
N PRO A 208 -10.68 7.28 13.08
CA PRO A 208 -10.63 6.76 14.44
C PRO A 208 -9.54 7.42 15.30
N PHE A 209 -8.36 7.69 14.73
CA PHE A 209 -7.20 8.27 15.42
C PHE A 209 -6.89 9.65 14.83
N LYS A 210 -7.65 10.66 15.28
CA LYS A 210 -7.65 12.00 14.71
C LYS A 210 -6.29 12.72 14.79
N GLU A 211 -5.59 12.59 15.91
CA GLU A 211 -4.29 13.23 16.11
C GLU A 211 -3.23 12.71 15.14
N ASP A 212 -3.15 11.38 14.98
CA ASP A 212 -2.24 10.72 14.04
C ASP A 212 -2.55 11.11 12.60
N PHE A 213 -3.84 11.08 12.22
CA PHE A 213 -4.28 11.50 10.89
C PHE A 213 -3.90 12.95 10.59
N ASP A 214 -4.18 13.87 11.51
CA ASP A 214 -3.89 15.30 11.32
C ASP A 214 -2.38 15.55 11.21
N TYR A 215 -1.58 14.84 12.02
CA TYR A 215 -0.12 14.89 11.95
C TYR A 215 0.38 14.43 10.57
N TRP A 216 0.02 13.22 10.14
CA TRP A 216 0.53 12.64 8.90
C TRP A 216 0.00 13.36 7.66
N MET A 217 -1.28 13.74 7.64
CA MET A 217 -1.84 14.48 6.51
C MET A 217 -1.20 15.85 6.35
N LYS A 218 -0.89 16.54 7.45
CA LYS A 218 -0.17 17.81 7.39
C LYS A 218 1.25 17.58 6.89
N GLU A 219 2.01 16.70 7.53
CA GLU A 219 3.43 16.45 7.22
C GLU A 219 3.61 16.00 5.76
N TRP A 220 2.87 14.98 5.32
CA TRP A 220 2.97 14.48 3.95
C TRP A 220 2.38 15.46 2.93
N GLY A 221 1.30 16.14 3.27
CA GLY A 221 0.66 17.12 2.39
C GLY A 221 1.55 18.31 2.08
N GLU A 222 2.17 18.90 3.10
CA GLU A 222 3.12 20.01 2.94
C GLU A 222 4.34 19.58 2.10
N ARG A 223 4.89 18.39 2.38
CA ARG A 223 6.00 17.85 1.59
C ARG A 223 5.61 17.51 0.16
N LEU A 224 4.39 17.03 -0.09
CA LEU A 224 3.92 16.75 -1.45
C LEU A 224 3.86 18.04 -2.26
N MET A 225 3.37 19.12 -1.65
CA MET A 225 3.32 20.44 -2.27
C MET A 225 4.74 20.95 -2.61
N GLN A 226 5.68 20.84 -1.66
CA GLN A 226 7.06 21.28 -1.85
C GLN A 226 7.79 20.48 -2.96
N ASN A 227 7.52 19.19 -3.06
CA ASN A 227 8.20 18.28 -3.99
C ASN A 227 7.49 18.13 -5.35
N THR A 228 6.36 18.82 -5.56
CA THR A 228 5.67 18.84 -6.86
C THR A 228 6.24 19.95 -7.76
N ARG A 229 7.09 19.56 -8.71
CA ARG A 229 7.68 20.47 -9.72
C ARG A 229 6.75 20.70 -10.91
N TRP A 230 6.74 21.92 -11.43
CA TRP A 230 5.95 22.34 -12.58
C TRP A 230 6.85 22.61 -13.79
N ARG A 231 6.63 21.92 -14.91
CA ARG A 231 7.34 22.19 -16.16
C ARG A 231 6.61 23.27 -16.96
N LYS A 232 7.35 24.28 -17.38
CA LYS A 232 6.87 25.28 -18.35
C LYS A 232 6.76 24.64 -19.73
N THR A 233 5.81 25.13 -20.53
CA THR A 233 5.71 24.84 -21.96
C THR A 233 7.02 25.14 -22.67
N LYS A 234 7.57 24.20 -23.45
CA LYS A 234 8.75 24.41 -24.29
C LYS A 234 8.71 23.52 -25.54
N HIS A 235 8.99 24.11 -26.70
CA HIS A 235 9.16 23.43 -28.01
C HIS A 235 8.12 22.33 -28.31
N GLY A 236 6.85 22.71 -28.50
CA GLY A 236 5.80 21.81 -28.99
C GLY A 236 5.28 20.78 -27.96
N ARG A 237 5.86 20.69 -26.76
CA ARG A 237 5.28 19.94 -25.64
C ARG A 237 4.41 20.84 -24.77
N SER A 238 3.19 20.40 -24.50
CA SER A 238 2.33 21.02 -23.50
C SER A 238 3.02 21.03 -22.14
N GLY A 239 2.92 22.17 -21.45
CA GLY A 239 3.39 22.30 -20.08
C GLY A 239 2.46 21.55 -19.12
N ASP A 240 2.90 21.38 -17.88
CA ASP A 240 2.04 20.78 -16.87
C ASP A 240 0.94 21.81 -16.49
N SER A 241 -0.33 21.39 -16.46
CA SER A 241 -1.47 22.18 -15.95
C SER A 241 -1.82 21.76 -14.51
N GLN A 242 -2.59 22.58 -13.79
CA GLN A 242 -3.02 22.22 -12.43
C GLN A 242 -3.75 20.88 -12.35
N ASP A 243 -4.38 20.45 -13.44
CA ASP A 243 -5.12 19.19 -13.53
C ASP A 243 -4.23 17.99 -13.94
N SER A 244 -2.97 18.24 -14.33
CA SER A 244 -2.05 17.20 -14.80
C SER A 244 -1.27 16.49 -13.68
N LYS A 245 -1.32 16.99 -12.44
CA LYS A 245 -0.55 16.48 -11.30
C LYS A 245 -1.30 16.62 -9.99
N PHE A 246 -1.22 15.60 -9.14
CA PHE A 246 -1.57 15.72 -7.72
C PHE A 246 -0.57 16.66 -7.03
N LYS A 247 -1.02 17.86 -6.64
CA LYS A 247 -0.17 18.87 -5.98
C LYS A 247 -0.32 18.85 -4.46
N ASN A 248 -1.42 18.31 -3.96
CA ASN A 248 -1.78 18.25 -2.55
C ASN A 248 -2.71 17.05 -2.30
N PRO A 249 -2.97 16.69 -1.04
CA PRO A 249 -3.86 15.59 -0.70
C PRO A 249 -5.28 15.73 -1.24
N GLU A 250 -5.80 16.95 -1.32
CA GLU A 250 -7.15 17.19 -1.84
C GLU A 250 -7.29 16.77 -3.31
N ASN A 251 -6.23 16.91 -4.11
CA ASN A 251 -6.24 16.38 -5.47
C ASN A 251 -6.23 14.86 -5.52
N VAL A 252 -5.52 14.20 -4.60
CA VAL A 252 -5.53 12.74 -4.48
C VAL A 252 -6.93 12.27 -4.09
N ARG A 253 -7.52 12.87 -3.04
CA ARG A 253 -8.88 12.59 -2.59
C ARG A 253 -9.91 12.69 -3.72
N LYS A 254 -9.92 13.83 -4.43
CA LYS A 254 -10.85 14.05 -5.55
C LYS A 254 -10.70 13.01 -6.66
N TYR A 255 -9.49 12.53 -6.89
CA TYR A 255 -9.23 11.50 -7.89
C TYR A 255 -9.70 10.12 -7.42
N LEU A 256 -9.49 9.79 -6.14
CA LEU A 256 -9.98 8.55 -5.53
C LEU A 256 -11.52 8.49 -5.49
N ASP A 257 -12.17 9.63 -5.21
CA ASP A 257 -13.63 9.76 -5.16
C ASP A 257 -14.29 9.80 -6.56
N HIS A 258 -13.52 9.85 -7.65
CA HIS A 258 -14.07 9.90 -8.99
C HIS A 258 -14.78 8.58 -9.34
N ILE A 259 -15.94 8.65 -9.98
CA ILE A 259 -16.64 7.46 -10.48
C ILE A 259 -15.86 6.95 -11.69
N SER A 260 -15.38 5.71 -11.64
CA SER A 260 -14.67 5.12 -12.76
C SER A 260 -15.59 4.93 -13.97
N SER A 261 -15.00 4.81 -15.16
CA SER A 261 -15.75 4.54 -16.40
C SER A 261 -16.59 3.25 -16.30
N GLU A 262 -16.13 2.26 -15.54
CA GLU A 262 -16.87 1.04 -15.25
C GLU A 262 -18.03 1.28 -14.29
N GLN A 263 -17.80 1.98 -13.18
CA GLN A 263 -18.85 2.35 -12.24
C GLN A 263 -19.92 3.21 -12.92
N GLU A 264 -19.53 4.14 -13.80
CA GLU A 264 -20.45 4.96 -14.58
C GLU A 264 -21.33 4.09 -15.50
N ARG A 265 -20.77 3.05 -16.13
CA ARG A 265 -21.55 2.08 -16.91
C ARG A 265 -22.56 1.34 -16.05
N HIS A 266 -22.19 0.90 -14.85
CA HIS A 266 -23.10 0.24 -13.92
C HIS A 266 -24.19 1.18 -13.40
N VAL A 267 -23.84 2.41 -13.02
CA VAL A 267 -24.79 3.44 -12.61
C VAL A 267 -25.78 3.72 -13.74
N LYS A 268 -25.29 3.94 -14.97
CA LYS A 268 -26.16 4.13 -16.14
C LYS A 268 -27.09 2.94 -16.38
N ALA A 269 -26.58 1.71 -16.27
CA ALA A 269 -27.38 0.51 -16.43
C ALA A 269 -28.47 0.40 -15.34
N LEU A 270 -28.15 0.70 -14.09
CA LEU A 270 -29.12 0.73 -12.99
C LEU A 270 -30.14 1.84 -13.20
N THR A 271 -29.71 3.06 -13.49
CA THR A 271 -30.59 4.22 -13.76
C THR A 271 -31.52 3.96 -14.94
N SER A 272 -31.08 3.23 -15.98
CA SER A 272 -31.94 2.88 -17.12
C SER A 272 -33.10 1.93 -16.77
N LYS A 273 -33.02 1.27 -15.62
CA LYS A 273 -34.07 0.37 -15.08
C LYS A 273 -34.91 1.03 -13.98
N VAL A 274 -34.67 2.31 -13.69
CA VAL A 274 -35.45 3.05 -12.69
C VAL A 274 -36.71 3.58 -13.35
N ASP A 275 -37.87 3.08 -12.91
CA ASP A 275 -39.17 3.63 -13.28
C ASP A 275 -39.51 4.80 -12.35
N SER A 276 -39.70 5.99 -12.91
CA SER A 276 -40.14 7.15 -12.12
C SER A 276 -41.66 7.16 -11.98
N GLN A 277 -42.15 7.05 -10.75
CA GLN A 277 -43.56 7.28 -10.40
C GLN A 277 -43.64 8.37 -9.32
N ASP A 278 -44.42 9.41 -9.56
CA ASP A 278 -44.66 10.54 -8.64
C ASP A 278 -43.39 11.19 -8.05
N GLY A 279 -42.32 11.28 -8.85
CA GLY A 279 -41.04 11.88 -8.43
C GLY A 279 -40.13 10.94 -7.62
N LEU A 280 -40.56 9.69 -7.39
CA LEU A 280 -39.77 8.63 -6.78
C LEU A 280 -39.31 7.64 -7.88
N GLY A 281 -38.03 7.31 -7.89
CA GLY A 281 -37.47 6.30 -8.77
C GLY A 281 -37.55 4.91 -8.14
N PHE A 282 -38.20 3.97 -8.83
CA PHE A 282 -38.33 2.58 -8.42
C PHE A 282 -37.41 1.71 -9.26
N LEU A 283 -36.43 1.07 -8.61
CA LEU A 283 -35.55 0.09 -9.25
C LEU A 283 -36.12 -1.31 -9.00
N ASN A 284 -36.71 -1.94 -10.03
CA ASN A 284 -37.04 -3.36 -9.97
C ASN A 284 -35.80 -4.17 -10.35
N LEU A 285 -35.16 -4.80 -9.34
CA LEU A 285 -34.01 -5.68 -9.48
C LEU A 285 -34.42 -7.12 -9.79
#